data_AF-A0A9D4CAD8-F1
#
_entry.id   AF-A0A9D4CAD8-F1
#
_cell.length_a   1.000
_cell.length_b   1.000
_cell.length_c   1.000
_cell.angle_alpha   90.00
_cell.angle_beta   90.00
_cell.angle_gamma   90.00
#
_symmetry.space_group_name_H-M   'P 1'
#
loop_
_entity.id
_entity.type
_entity.pdbx_description
1 polymer ?
#
loop_
_entity_poly.entity_id
_entity_poly.type
_entity_poly.pdbx_seq_one_letter_code
_entity_poly.pdbx_strand_id
1 'polypeptide(L)'
;MPDLLNWNQSKLNCENAGWKLATAEESSLFDRTMTLMQNNDYWLGATKESGVWRWLSGVPMSPLPVENDPVQYAIKCLFIWNGGLDDGICTYMAMHVCEITF
;
A
#
# COMPACT_ATOMS: atom_id res chain seq x y z
N MET A 1 13.27 13.04 -9.80
CA MET A 1 13.12 11.89 -8.89
C MET A 1 11.67 11.84 -8.47
N PRO A 2 11.04 10.66 -8.36
CA PRO A 2 9.72 10.57 -7.74
C PRO A 2 9.79 11.11 -6.31
N ASP A 3 8.78 11.87 -5.89
CA ASP A 3 8.71 12.43 -4.55
C ASP A 3 8.49 11.30 -3.53
N LEU A 4 9.30 11.28 -2.47
CA LEU A 4 9.09 10.39 -1.33
C LEU A 4 8.11 11.05 -0.38
N LEU A 5 6.97 10.40 -0.18
CA LEU A 5 5.85 10.93 0.58
C LEU A 5 5.48 9.93 1.69
N ASN A 6 4.92 10.45 2.79
CA ASN A 6 4.26 9.58 3.74
C ASN A 6 2.93 9.07 3.18
N TRP A 7 2.37 8.00 3.75
CA TRP A 7 1.21 7.34 3.17
C TRP A 7 0.01 8.28 2.95
N ASN A 8 -0.25 9.19 3.90
CA ASN A 8 -1.35 10.13 3.78
C ASN A 8 -1.09 11.19 2.69
N GLN A 9 0.15 11.65 2.56
CA GLN A 9 0.55 12.54 1.47
C GLN A 9 0.46 11.85 0.11
N SER A 10 0.90 10.58 0.01
CA SER A 10 0.78 9.77 -1.20
C SER A 10 -0.68 9.57 -1.61
N LYS A 11 -1.56 9.27 -0.64
CA LYS A 11 -3.01 9.19 -0.86
C LYS A 11 -3.56 10.50 -1.43
N LEU A 12 -3.30 11.62 -0.77
CA LEU A 12 -3.75 12.93 -1.22
C LEU A 12 -3.19 13.28 -2.61
N ASN A 13 -1.95 12.91 -2.90
CA ASN A 13 -1.33 13.16 -4.19
C ASN A 13 -2.05 12.40 -5.33
N CYS A 14 -2.40 11.13 -5.12
CA CYS A 14 -3.23 10.38 -6.09
C CYS A 14 -4.62 11.00 -6.22
N GLU A 15 -5.27 11.35 -5.11
CA GLU A 15 -6.63 11.92 -5.08
C GLU A 15 -6.70 13.28 -5.78
N ASN A 16 -5.69 14.13 -5.62
CA ASN A 16 -5.59 15.43 -6.31
C ASN A 16 -5.48 15.28 -7.84
N ALA A 17 -5.01 14.13 -8.32
CA ALA A 17 -4.97 13.79 -9.74
C ALA A 17 -6.25 13.08 -10.24
N GLY A 18 -7.25 12.87 -9.38
CA GLY A 18 -8.46 12.12 -9.68
C GLY A 18 -8.28 10.60 -9.65
N TRP A 19 -7.21 10.11 -9.03
CA TRP A 19 -6.85 8.70 -8.92
C TRP A 19 -6.92 8.24 -7.46
N LYS A 20 -6.62 6.97 -7.19
CA LYS A 20 -6.45 6.44 -5.82
C LYS A 20 -5.10 5.73 -5.69
N LEU A 21 -4.64 5.52 -4.46
CA LEU A 21 -3.51 4.61 -4.26
C LEU A 21 -3.87 3.23 -4.78
N ALA A 22 -2.90 2.58 -5.43
CA ALA A 22 -3.09 1.30 -6.06
C ALA A 22 -3.51 0.22 -5.06
N THR A 23 -4.43 -0.65 -5.49
CA THR A 23 -4.91 -1.79 -4.74
C THR A 23 -4.49 -3.08 -5.44
N ALA A 24 -4.41 -4.19 -4.70
CA ALA A 24 -4.08 -5.51 -5.26
C ALA A 24 -5.33 -6.35 -5.53
N GLU A 25 -6.45 -5.71 -5.88
CA GLU A 25 -7.74 -6.39 -6.07
C GLU A 25 -7.68 -7.39 -7.25
N GLU A 26 -6.83 -7.15 -8.26
CA GLU A 26 -6.54 -8.09 -9.34
C GLU A 26 -5.13 -8.72 -9.21
N SER A 27 -5.08 -9.97 -8.73
CA SER A 27 -3.84 -10.67 -8.36
C SER A 27 -2.80 -10.78 -9.49
N SER A 28 -3.22 -11.01 -10.74
CA SER A 28 -2.28 -11.27 -11.85
C SER A 28 -1.51 -10.02 -12.33
N LEU A 29 -2.13 -8.84 -12.24
CA LEU A 29 -1.48 -7.56 -12.48
C LEU A 29 -0.58 -7.20 -11.30
N PHE A 30 -1.04 -7.50 -10.09
CA PHE A 30 -0.29 -7.24 -8.87
C PHE A 30 1.07 -7.97 -8.84
N ASP A 31 1.11 -9.28 -9.12
CA ASP A 31 2.36 -10.07 -9.09
C ASP A 31 3.42 -9.56 -10.07
N ARG A 32 2.99 -9.17 -11.28
CA ARG A 32 3.87 -8.55 -12.27
C ARG A 32 4.39 -7.20 -11.81
N THR A 33 3.52 -6.42 -11.19
CA THR A 33 3.84 -5.07 -10.70
C THR A 33 4.81 -5.16 -9.51
N MET A 34 4.62 -6.12 -8.59
CA MET A 34 5.56 -6.41 -7.49
C MET A 34 6.95 -6.75 -8.01
N THR A 35 7.03 -7.60 -9.04
CA THR A 35 8.31 -8.00 -9.65
C THR A 35 9.08 -6.78 -10.20
N LEU A 36 8.37 -5.84 -10.84
CA LEU A 36 9.00 -4.63 -11.40
C LEU A 36 9.43 -3.63 -10.32
N MET A 37 8.80 -3.69 -9.13
CA MET A 37 9.01 -2.75 -8.03
C MET A 37 9.93 -3.27 -6.94
N GLN A 38 10.46 -4.49 -7.07
CA GLN A 38 11.24 -5.20 -6.04
C GLN A 38 12.42 -4.43 -5.40
N ASN A 39 12.98 -3.43 -6.11
CA ASN A 39 14.17 -2.70 -5.67
C ASN A 39 13.87 -1.45 -4.83
N ASN A 40 12.60 -1.17 -4.58
CA ASN A 40 12.15 0.09 -4.00
C ASN A 40 10.89 -0.09 -3.17
N ASP A 41 10.70 0.84 -2.23
CA ASP A 41 9.54 0.83 -1.34
C ASP A 41 8.41 1.69 -1.92
N TYR A 42 7.21 1.12 -1.98
CA TYR A 42 6.03 1.81 -2.50
C TYR A 42 4.81 1.66 -1.60
N TRP A 43 4.14 2.77 -1.30
CA TRP A 43 2.83 2.78 -0.66
C TRP A 43 1.74 2.23 -1.57
N LEU A 44 0.83 1.46 -0.96
CA LEU A 44 -0.40 0.93 -1.55
C LEU A 44 -1.62 1.39 -0.75
N GLY A 45 -2.79 1.30 -1.35
CA GLY A 45 -4.05 1.83 -0.81
C GLY A 45 -4.69 0.96 0.26
N ALA A 46 -3.97 0.57 1.31
CA ALA A 46 -4.52 -0.18 2.42
C ALA A 46 -3.95 0.21 3.78
N THR A 47 -4.78 0.02 4.81
CA THR A 47 -4.43 0.26 6.20
C THR A 47 -4.83 -0.94 7.08
N LYS A 48 -4.05 -1.17 8.13
CA LYS A 48 -4.35 -2.16 9.18
C LYS A 48 -4.92 -1.44 10.39
N GLU A 49 -6.17 -1.75 10.74
CA GLU A 49 -6.84 -1.23 11.94
C GLU A 49 -7.31 -2.40 12.79
N SER A 50 -6.95 -2.39 14.08
CA SER A 50 -7.29 -3.48 15.02
C SER A 50 -6.94 -4.89 14.51
N GLY A 51 -5.81 -5.02 13.81
CA GLY A 51 -5.34 -6.29 13.26
C GLY A 51 -5.97 -6.70 11.92
N VAL A 52 -6.92 -5.92 11.38
CA VAL A 52 -7.61 -6.22 10.12
C VAL A 52 -7.14 -5.27 9.02
N TRP A 53 -6.73 -5.84 7.90
CA TRP A 53 -6.35 -5.12 6.70
C TRP A 53 -7.56 -4.76 5.85
N ARG A 54 -7.62 -3.50 5.39
CA ARG A 54 -8.67 -3.00 4.52
C ARG A 54 -8.07 -2.17 3.39
N TRP A 55 -8.53 -2.42 2.16
CA TRP A 55 -8.29 -1.51 1.04
C TRP A 55 -9.07 -0.21 1.23
N LEU A 56 -8.59 0.87 0.62
CA LEU A 56 -9.30 2.16 0.56
C LEU A 56 -10.69 2.06 -0.09
N SER A 57 -10.93 1.04 -0.91
CA SER A 57 -12.26 0.71 -1.47
C SER A 57 -13.26 0.22 -0.43
N GLY A 58 -12.82 -0.08 0.80
CA GLY A 58 -13.64 -0.68 1.85
C GLY A 58 -13.76 -2.20 1.76
N VAL A 59 -13.21 -2.81 0.70
CA VAL A 59 -13.17 -4.26 0.53
C VAL A 59 -12.21 -4.86 1.58
N PRO A 60 -12.66 -5.83 2.38
CA PRO A 60 -11.77 -6.58 3.27
C PRO A 60 -10.71 -7.29 2.42
N MET A 61 -9.44 -7.14 2.80
CA MET A 61 -8.41 -7.96 2.19
C MET A 61 -8.63 -9.41 2.61
N SER A 62 -8.66 -10.33 1.65
CA SER A 62 -8.37 -11.75 1.93
C SER A 62 -7.11 -11.80 2.79
N PRO A 63 -6.97 -12.74 3.75
CA PRO A 63 -5.84 -12.76 4.66
C PRO A 63 -4.53 -12.72 3.85
N LEU A 64 -3.90 -11.55 3.84
CA LEU A 64 -2.65 -11.36 3.16
C LEU A 64 -1.57 -12.12 3.93
N PRO A 65 -0.58 -12.71 3.25
CA PRO A 65 0.62 -13.23 3.89
C PRO A 65 1.53 -12.06 4.30
N VAL A 66 1.01 -11.06 5.03
CA VAL A 66 1.86 -10.04 5.63
C VAL A 66 2.58 -10.70 6.79
N GLU A 67 3.89 -10.50 6.89
CA GLU A 67 4.66 -10.98 8.04
C GLU A 67 3.96 -10.52 9.33
N ASN A 68 3.83 -11.44 10.28
CA ASN A 68 3.12 -11.16 11.53
C ASN A 68 3.91 -10.11 12.34
N ASP A 69 3.61 -8.82 12.19
CA ASP A 69 4.13 -7.81 13.12
C ASP A 69 3.50 -8.04 14.51
N PRO A 70 4.31 -8.33 15.56
CA PRO A 70 3.83 -8.46 16.94
C PRO A 70 3.19 -7.18 17.52
N VAL A 71 3.34 -6.02 16.87
CA VAL A 71 2.75 -4.75 17.32
C VAL A 71 1.29 -4.64 16.86
N GLN A 72 0.41 -5.25 17.64
CA GLN A 72 -1.02 -5.41 17.33
C GLN A 72 -1.86 -4.11 17.36
N TYR A 73 -1.32 -2.99 17.85
CA TYR A 73 -2.10 -1.80 18.24
C TYR A 73 -1.81 -0.51 17.46
N ALA A 74 -0.85 -0.49 16.54
CA ALA A 74 -0.58 0.70 15.71
C ALA A 74 -1.34 0.61 14.38
N ILE A 75 -1.89 1.73 13.91
CA ILE A 75 -2.35 1.82 12.51
C ILE A 75 -1.13 1.68 11.62
N LYS A 76 -1.15 0.67 10.75
CA LYS A 76 -0.10 0.42 9.76
C LYS A 76 -0.63 0.68 8.37
N CYS A 77 0.27 1.04 7.48
CA CYS A 77 -0.02 1.31 6.08
C CYS A 77 0.68 0.26 5.23
N LEU A 78 0.01 -0.23 4.18
CA LEU A 78 0.58 -1.28 3.35
C LEU A 78 1.61 -0.69 2.41
N PHE A 79 2.78 -1.31 2.36
CA PHE A 79 3.80 -0.98 1.37
C PHE A 79 4.45 -2.24 0.80
N ILE A 80 5.16 -2.03 -0.29
CA ILE A 80 5.97 -3.05 -0.93
C ILE A 80 7.37 -2.97 -0.36
N TRP A 81 7.90 -4.10 0.06
CA TRP A 81 9.27 -4.23 0.56
C TRP A 81 9.89 -5.50 0.01
N ASN A 82 11.07 -5.39 -0.62
CA ASN A 82 11.79 -6.54 -1.23
C ASN A 82 10.92 -7.42 -2.16
N GLY A 83 9.97 -6.82 -2.89
CA GLY A 83 9.06 -7.55 -3.79
C GLY A 83 7.91 -8.29 -3.09
N GLY A 84 7.76 -8.12 -1.78
CA GLY A 84 6.63 -8.61 -0.99
C GLY A 84 5.75 -7.48 -0.43
N LEU A 85 4.62 -7.86 0.16
CA LEU A 85 3.74 -6.96 0.90
C LEU A 85 4.16 -6.92 2.37
N ASP A 86 4.26 -5.72 2.92
CA ASP A 86 4.70 -5.48 4.29
C ASP A 86 3.94 -4.32 4.95
N ASP A 87 4.02 -4.24 6.27
CA ASP A 87 3.36 -3.23 7.09
C ASP A 87 4.31 -2.12 7.53
N GLY A 88 4.01 -0.90 7.10
CA GLY A 88 4.84 0.28 7.36
C GLY A 88 4.22 1.18 8.42
N ILE A 89 5.06 1.85 9.20
CA ILE A 89 4.61 3.02 9.96
C ILE A 89 4.20 4.08 8.93
N CYS A 90 2.95 4.51 8.95
CA CYS A 90 2.37 5.40 7.94
C CYS A 90 3.10 6.74 7.73
N THR A 91 3.97 7.13 8.67
CA THR A 91 4.79 8.34 8.61
C THR A 91 6.11 8.16 7.87
N TYR A 92 6.51 6.94 7.50
CA TYR A 92 7.70 6.70 6.68
C TYR A 92 7.53 7.31 5.29
N MET A 93 8.62 7.76 4.70
CA MET A 93 8.63 8.33 3.35
C MET A 93 9.03 7.24 2.36
N ALA A 94 8.16 6.98 1.39
CA ALA A 94 8.39 6.00 0.34
C ALA A 94 7.83 6.55 -0.98
N MET A 95 8.10 5.86 -2.08
CA MET A 95 7.38 6.13 -3.31
C MET A 95 5.93 5.66 -3.19
N HIS A 96 5.10 5.95 -4.19
CA HIS A 96 3.72 5.52 -4.20
C HIS A 96 3.27 5.16 -5.61
N VAL A 97 2.29 4.27 -5.68
CA VAL A 97 1.64 3.88 -6.93
C VAL A 97 0.21 4.34 -6.88
N CYS A 98 -0.21 5.09 -7.90
CA CYS A 98 -1.61 5.45 -8.10
C CYS A 98 -2.22 4.54 -9.16
N GLU A 99 -3.50 4.19 -9.01
CA GLU A 99 -4.30 3.51 -10.02
C GLU A 99 -5.45 4.42 -10.48
N ILE A 100 -5.75 4.35 -11.78
CA ILE A 100 -6.84 5.11 -12.40
C ILE A 100 -8.17 4.51 -11.95
N THR A 101 -9.11 5.37 -11.57
CA THR A 101 -10.51 4.96 -11.37
C THR A 101 -11.27 5.17 -12.69
N PHE A 102 -11.93 4.12 -13.19
CA PHE A 102 -12.81 4.16 -14.37
C PHE A 102 -14.26 4.03 -13.94
#